data_AF-A0A2E8HEW5-F1
#
_entry.id   AF-A0A2E8HEW5-F1
#
_cell.length_a   1.000
_cell.length_b   1.000
_cell.length_c   1.000
_cell.angle_alpha   90.00
_cell.angle_beta   90.00
_cell.angle_gamma   90.00
#
_symmetry.space_group_name_H-M   'P 1'
#
loop_
_entity.id
_entity.type
_entity.pdbx_description
1 polymer ?
#
loop_
_entity_poly.entity_id
_entity_poly.type
_entity_poly.pdbx_seq_one_letter_code
_entity_poly.pdbx_strand_id
1 'polypeptide(L)'
;MEMGKTPLLRLHNPSLFDTIADPLLVDLVYAHLDPETSSKWNDWMETISLNVRRNQKSEHAVETVLRSIYFTMTDKMDLGERRRICTQVLNMPAVERLESQDEFFNFEELESFLLHVVERKPGIFRLLSRTIQRAGRLRSSEDWTLDADLPPRATHGESDLFVLASPGKSSAAPFEIDIITVEGEPETQVIRLPPIDRVERPGRAEGSEDWQMFNSVIDRSHVLWIGMAWNKSGHEGRSVQVNLLSENSRTVKSQVLWTIMEDGDGLLVSTVRRSLKEVYSMITRSIIR
;
A
#
# COMPACT_ATOMS: atom_id res chain seq x y z
N MET A 1 -5.58 -22.84 -0.73
CA MET A 1 -6.08 -22.27 0.52
C MET A 1 -7.59 -22.15 0.38
N GLU A 2 -8.34 -23.02 1.04
CA GLU A 2 -9.79 -22.87 1.17
C GLU A 2 -10.06 -21.83 2.25
N MET A 3 -10.54 -20.65 1.86
CA MET A 3 -11.04 -19.67 2.83
C MET A 3 -12.50 -19.98 3.13
N GLY A 4 -12.73 -20.79 4.18
CA GLY A 4 -14.06 -21.22 4.60
C GLY A 4 -14.99 -20.12 5.13
N LYS A 5 -14.58 -18.84 5.11
CA LYS A 5 -15.36 -17.71 5.67
C LYS A 5 -15.65 -16.55 4.70
N THR A 6 -14.93 -16.42 3.58
CA THR A 6 -15.11 -15.31 2.61
C THR A 6 -15.04 -15.81 1.16
N PRO A 7 -15.98 -16.67 0.73
CA PRO A 7 -15.92 -17.32 -0.58
C PRO A 7 -16.02 -16.32 -1.75
N LEU A 8 -16.63 -15.15 -1.53
CA LEU A 8 -16.89 -14.15 -2.56
C LEU A 8 -15.74 -13.15 -2.76
N LEU A 9 -14.76 -13.09 -1.84
CA LEU A 9 -13.61 -12.18 -1.92
C LEU A 9 -12.81 -12.36 -3.22
N ARG A 10 -12.73 -13.61 -3.73
CA ARG A 10 -12.07 -13.92 -5.00
C ARG A 10 -12.73 -13.31 -6.24
N LEU A 11 -14.00 -12.95 -6.16
CA LEU A 11 -14.77 -12.43 -7.29
C LEU A 11 -14.89 -10.91 -7.26
N HIS A 12 -14.52 -10.26 -6.14
CA HIS A 12 -14.63 -8.82 -5.99
C HIS A 12 -13.38 -8.11 -6.50
N ASN A 13 -13.57 -7.08 -7.32
CA ASN A 13 -12.55 -6.10 -7.68
C ASN A 13 -13.15 -4.71 -7.42
N PRO A 14 -12.49 -3.82 -6.66
CA PRO A 14 -13.01 -2.50 -6.39
C PRO A 14 -13.30 -1.73 -7.69
N SER A 15 -14.49 -1.16 -7.79
CA SER A 15 -14.88 -0.28 -8.89
C SER A 15 -14.58 1.19 -8.61
N LEU A 16 -14.43 1.56 -7.33
CA LEU A 16 -14.16 2.92 -6.86
C LEU A 16 -13.19 2.85 -5.68
N PHE A 17 -12.18 3.72 -5.69
CA PHE A 17 -11.24 3.93 -4.60
C PHE A 17 -10.81 5.39 -4.59
N ASP A 18 -10.48 5.91 -3.41
CA ASP A 18 -9.95 7.25 -3.30
C ASP A 18 -8.55 7.31 -3.91
N THR A 19 -8.27 8.41 -4.62
CA THR A 19 -6.97 8.61 -5.28
C THR A 19 -5.84 8.68 -4.26
N ILE A 20 -6.10 9.20 -3.06
CA ILE A 20 -5.15 9.22 -1.95
C ILE A 20 -5.57 8.12 -0.98
N ALA A 21 -4.67 7.20 -0.67
CA ALA A 21 -4.92 6.16 0.33
C ALA A 21 -4.37 6.61 1.69
N ASP A 22 -5.27 6.93 2.64
CA ASP A 22 -4.94 7.35 4.01
C ASP A 22 -6.07 6.96 5.01
N PRO A 23 -5.87 5.92 5.86
CA PRO A 23 -4.63 5.16 6.03
C PRO A 23 -4.43 4.06 4.97
N LEU A 24 -3.20 3.98 4.43
CA LEU A 24 -2.86 3.18 3.27
C LEU A 24 -3.37 1.72 3.26
N LEU A 25 -2.94 0.88 4.20
CA LEU A 25 -3.31 -0.54 4.20
C LEU A 25 -4.76 -0.76 4.60
N VAL A 26 -5.32 0.08 5.46
CA VAL A 26 -6.75 0.06 5.81
C VAL A 26 -7.61 0.27 4.56
N ASP A 27 -7.36 1.35 3.81
CA ASP A 27 -8.12 1.68 2.61
C ASP A 27 -7.96 0.61 1.53
N LEU A 28 -6.73 0.11 1.35
CA LEU A 28 -6.46 -0.97 0.40
C LEU A 28 -7.19 -2.27 0.77
N VAL A 29 -7.17 -2.68 2.04
CA VAL A 29 -7.90 -3.87 2.48
C VAL A 29 -9.39 -3.66 2.27
N TYR A 30 -9.95 -2.56 2.79
CA TYR A 30 -11.37 -2.26 2.72
C TYR A 30 -11.90 -2.23 1.28
N ALA A 31 -11.19 -1.59 0.35
CA ALA A 31 -11.57 -1.54 -1.06
C ALA A 31 -11.68 -2.92 -1.72
N HIS A 32 -10.94 -3.92 -1.22
CA HIS A 32 -10.95 -5.27 -1.77
C HIS A 32 -11.87 -6.24 -1.03
N LEU A 33 -12.54 -5.82 0.05
CA LEU A 33 -13.54 -6.63 0.73
C LEU A 33 -14.81 -6.76 -0.12
N ASP A 34 -15.44 -7.93 -0.10
CA ASP A 34 -16.79 -8.08 -0.65
C ASP A 34 -17.82 -7.35 0.25
N PRO A 35 -19.05 -7.08 -0.24
CA PRO A 35 -20.03 -6.30 0.52
C PRO A 35 -20.39 -6.86 1.89
N GLU A 36 -20.45 -8.20 2.04
CA GLU A 36 -20.76 -8.84 3.32
C GLU A 36 -19.61 -8.64 4.30
N THR A 37 -18.38 -8.88 3.85
CA THR A 37 -17.18 -8.70 4.67
C THR A 37 -16.94 -7.23 5.02
N SER A 38 -17.25 -6.32 4.10
CA SER A 38 -17.17 -4.86 4.34
C SER A 38 -18.13 -4.41 5.44
N SER A 39 -19.35 -4.97 5.49
CA SER A 39 -20.28 -4.70 6.59
C SER A 39 -19.70 -5.15 7.93
N LYS A 40 -19.14 -6.37 7.99
CA LYS A 40 -18.50 -6.89 9.21
C LYS A 40 -17.29 -6.05 9.61
N TRP A 41 -16.51 -5.58 8.63
CA TRP A 41 -15.37 -4.71 8.88
C TRP A 41 -15.80 -3.42 9.58
N ASN A 42 -16.91 -2.81 9.15
CA ASN A 42 -17.43 -1.60 9.77
C ASN A 42 -17.86 -1.83 11.23
N ASP A 43 -18.61 -2.91 11.49
CA ASP A 43 -19.02 -3.28 12.86
C ASP A 43 -17.79 -3.57 13.76
N TRP A 44 -16.77 -4.20 13.19
CA TRP A 44 -15.52 -4.47 13.88
C TRP A 44 -14.70 -3.20 14.14
N MET A 45 -14.68 -2.26 13.19
CA MET A 45 -14.03 -0.95 13.35
C MET A 45 -14.66 -0.14 14.48
N GLU A 46 -16.00 -0.17 14.61
CA GLU A 46 -16.68 0.43 15.75
C GLU A 46 -16.27 -0.24 17.07
N THR A 47 -16.19 -1.57 17.08
CA THR A 47 -15.83 -2.35 18.27
C THR A 47 -14.37 -2.14 18.69
N ILE A 48 -13.43 -2.10 17.73
CA ILE A 48 -12.01 -1.92 18.01
C ILE A 48 -11.74 -0.47 18.45
N SER A 49 -12.50 0.51 17.97
CA SER A 49 -12.34 1.92 18.35
C SER A 49 -12.41 2.15 19.87
N LEU A 50 -13.24 1.37 20.57
CA LEU A 50 -13.39 1.41 22.04
C LEU A 50 -12.14 0.94 22.79
N ASN A 51 -11.24 0.24 22.10
CA ASN A 51 -10.05 -0.38 22.65
C ASN A 51 -8.75 0.29 22.19
N VAL A 52 -8.86 1.33 21.37
CA VAL A 52 -7.75 2.14 20.90
C VAL A 52 -7.20 2.99 22.06
N ARG A 53 -5.88 3.05 22.19
CA ARG A 53 -5.24 3.87 23.23
C ARG A 53 -5.42 5.36 22.91
N ARG A 54 -5.44 6.20 23.96
CA ARG A 54 -5.63 7.65 23.86
C ARG A 54 -4.69 8.30 22.82
N ASN A 55 -5.18 9.36 22.17
CA ASN A 55 -4.46 10.20 21.18
C ASN A 55 -4.21 9.58 19.80
N GLN A 56 -5.01 8.61 19.38
CA GLN A 56 -4.99 8.14 17.99
C GLN A 56 -6.41 7.80 17.51
N LYS A 57 -6.61 7.84 16.19
CA LYS A 57 -7.86 7.39 15.56
C LYS A 57 -7.83 5.87 15.35
N SER A 58 -9.00 5.25 15.29
CA SER A 58 -9.17 3.81 15.04
C SER A 58 -8.47 3.34 13.78
N GLU A 59 -8.59 4.12 12.70
CA GLU A 59 -8.05 3.76 11.39
C GLU A 59 -6.52 3.74 11.44
N HIS A 60 -5.88 4.69 12.14
CA HIS A 60 -4.42 4.69 12.30
C HIS A 60 -3.92 3.59 13.25
N ALA A 61 -4.70 3.21 14.26
CA ALA A 61 -4.37 2.07 15.12
C ALA A 61 -4.42 0.75 14.32
N VAL A 62 -5.47 0.55 13.53
CA VAL A 62 -5.62 -0.62 12.65
C VAL A 62 -4.57 -0.61 11.54
N GLU A 63 -4.24 0.54 10.96
CA GLU A 63 -3.11 0.69 10.05
C GLU A 63 -1.80 0.23 10.71
N THR A 64 -1.64 0.42 12.02
CA THR A 64 -0.47 -0.07 12.76
C THR A 64 -0.46 -1.58 12.88
N VAL A 65 -1.61 -2.16 13.20
CA VAL A 65 -1.81 -3.61 13.19
C VAL A 65 -1.48 -4.19 11.80
N LEU A 66 -2.07 -3.66 10.72
CA LEU A 66 -1.86 -4.15 9.35
C LEU A 66 -0.40 -4.03 8.90
N ARG A 67 0.27 -2.90 9.17
CA ARG A 67 1.70 -2.77 8.83
C ARG A 67 2.56 -3.76 9.63
N SER A 68 2.21 -4.04 10.89
CA SER A 68 2.95 -5.02 11.71
C SER A 68 2.78 -6.44 11.15
N ILE A 69 1.57 -6.79 10.68
CA ILE A 69 1.32 -8.04 9.97
C ILE A 69 2.15 -8.09 8.69
N TYR A 70 2.13 -7.04 7.88
CA TYR A 70 2.95 -6.97 6.67
C TYR A 70 4.45 -7.17 6.97
N PHE A 71 4.98 -6.56 8.02
CA PHE A 71 6.37 -6.76 8.43
C PHE A 71 6.66 -8.21 8.83
N THR A 72 5.76 -8.85 9.57
CA THR A 72 5.85 -10.28 9.91
C THR A 72 5.82 -11.16 8.66
N MET A 73 4.94 -10.87 7.69
CA MET A 73 4.88 -11.59 6.41
C MET A 73 6.18 -11.46 5.60
N THR A 74 6.98 -10.42 5.85
CA THR A 74 8.28 -10.21 5.19
C THR A 74 9.49 -10.71 5.98
N ASP A 75 9.26 -11.43 7.08
CA ASP A 75 10.30 -11.89 8.01
C ASP A 75 11.16 -10.75 8.60
N LYS A 76 10.62 -9.52 8.62
CA LYS A 76 11.27 -8.32 9.17
C LYS A 76 10.89 -8.03 10.62
N MET A 77 9.95 -8.79 11.16
CA MET A 77 9.42 -8.63 12.51
C MET A 77 8.92 -9.97 13.03
N ASP A 78 9.34 -10.37 14.22
CA ASP A 78 8.82 -11.57 14.87
C ASP A 78 7.46 -11.32 15.55
N LEU A 79 6.79 -12.40 15.97
CA LEU A 79 5.47 -12.34 16.60
C LEU A 79 5.49 -11.59 17.95
N GLY A 80 6.61 -11.62 18.67
CA GLY A 80 6.77 -10.94 19.96
C GLY A 80 6.87 -9.43 19.77
N GLU A 81 7.66 -8.97 18.79
CA GLU A 81 7.73 -7.57 18.38
C GLU A 81 6.38 -7.08 17.84
N ARG A 82 5.70 -7.88 16.99
CA ARG A 82 4.34 -7.58 16.50
C ARG A 82 3.37 -7.34 17.65
N ARG A 83 3.34 -8.24 18.63
CA ARG A 83 2.52 -8.08 19.84
C ARG A 83 2.87 -6.80 20.57
N ARG A 84 4.17 -6.54 20.81
CA ARG A 84 4.64 -5.32 21.50
C ARG A 84 4.12 -4.06 20.80
N ILE A 85 4.29 -3.95 19.48
CA ILE A 85 3.79 -2.82 18.69
C ILE A 85 2.27 -2.67 18.80
N CYS A 86 1.52 -3.77 18.65
CA CYS A 86 0.05 -3.74 18.75
C CYS A 86 -0.41 -3.25 20.13
N THR A 87 0.30 -3.60 21.21
CA THR A 87 -0.02 -3.12 22.56
C THR A 87 0.26 -1.63 22.77
N GLN A 88 0.94 -0.94 21.85
CA GLN A 88 1.14 0.51 21.89
C GLN A 88 -0.03 1.29 21.30
N VAL A 89 -0.81 0.64 20.43
CA VAL A 89 -1.96 1.24 19.75
C VAL A 89 -3.30 0.75 20.30
N LEU A 90 -3.33 -0.47 20.83
CA LEU A 90 -4.49 -1.11 21.43
C LEU A 90 -4.26 -1.46 22.90
N ASN A 91 -5.35 -1.60 23.66
CA ASN A 91 -5.30 -2.18 24.99
C ASN A 91 -5.03 -3.69 24.93
N MET A 92 -4.62 -4.29 26.06
CA MET A 92 -4.28 -5.73 26.11
C MET A 92 -5.45 -6.65 25.70
N PRO A 93 -6.70 -6.44 26.17
CA PRO A 93 -7.81 -7.28 25.75
C PRO A 93 -8.04 -7.30 24.24
N ALA A 94 -7.92 -6.17 23.55
CA ALA A 94 -8.07 -6.14 22.10
C ALA A 94 -6.93 -6.88 21.39
N VAL A 95 -5.69 -6.78 21.88
CA VAL A 95 -4.58 -7.57 21.33
C VAL A 95 -4.82 -9.07 21.54
N GLU A 96 -5.30 -9.49 22.71
CA GLU A 96 -5.66 -10.89 22.97
C GLU A 96 -6.80 -11.39 22.07
N ARG A 97 -7.79 -10.55 21.77
CA ARG A 97 -8.82 -10.89 20.76
C ARG A 97 -8.22 -11.06 19.37
N LEU A 98 -7.28 -10.21 18.96
CA LEU A 98 -6.58 -10.36 17.68
C LEU A 98 -5.77 -11.67 17.61
N GLU A 99 -5.31 -12.20 18.74
CA GLU A 99 -4.65 -13.50 18.83
C GLU A 99 -5.63 -14.69 18.84
N SER A 100 -6.92 -14.43 19.10
CA SER A 100 -7.94 -15.47 19.23
C SER A 100 -8.50 -15.91 17.88
N GLN A 101 -8.64 -17.21 17.70
CA GLN A 101 -9.25 -17.83 16.51
C GLN A 101 -10.78 -17.62 16.44
N ASP A 102 -11.39 -17.23 17.55
CA ASP A 102 -12.83 -16.94 17.63
C ASP A 102 -13.18 -15.55 17.10
N GLU A 103 -12.20 -14.64 17.02
CA GLU A 103 -12.38 -13.30 16.46
C GLU A 103 -12.37 -13.37 14.93
N PHE A 104 -13.34 -12.72 14.28
CA PHE A 104 -13.45 -12.78 12.82
C PHE A 104 -12.30 -12.04 12.13
N PHE A 105 -11.88 -10.90 12.68
CA PHE A 105 -10.72 -10.13 12.21
C PHE A 105 -9.53 -10.32 13.15
N ASN A 106 -9.14 -11.58 13.34
CA ASN A 106 -7.91 -11.93 14.06
C ASN A 106 -6.67 -11.72 13.16
N PHE A 107 -5.47 -11.90 13.71
CA PHE A 107 -4.22 -11.70 12.98
C PHE A 107 -4.11 -12.57 11.71
N GLU A 108 -4.57 -13.81 11.75
CA GLU A 108 -4.48 -14.74 10.62
C GLU A 108 -5.44 -14.35 9.49
N GLU A 109 -6.67 -13.95 9.83
CA GLU A 109 -7.66 -13.49 8.86
C GLU A 109 -7.23 -12.14 8.25
N LEU A 110 -6.72 -11.20 9.06
CA LEU A 110 -6.15 -9.93 8.58
C LEU A 110 -4.94 -10.14 7.67
N GLU A 111 -4.08 -11.11 7.97
CA GLU A 111 -2.99 -11.53 7.10
C GLU A 111 -3.51 -12.09 5.77
N SER A 112 -4.55 -12.92 5.81
CA SER A 112 -5.19 -13.46 4.61
C SER A 112 -5.80 -12.36 3.73
N PHE A 113 -6.44 -11.36 4.33
CA PHE A 113 -6.92 -10.18 3.60
C PHE A 113 -5.77 -9.39 2.98
N LEU A 114 -4.67 -9.16 3.70
CA LEU A 114 -3.49 -8.49 3.13
C LEU A 114 -2.88 -9.29 1.97
N LEU A 115 -2.73 -10.61 2.11
CA LEU A 115 -2.27 -11.49 1.03
C LEU A 115 -3.18 -11.39 -0.21
N HIS A 116 -4.49 -11.31 0.00
CA HIS A 116 -5.45 -11.11 -1.08
C HIS A 116 -5.20 -9.80 -1.83
N VAL A 117 -4.95 -8.70 -1.12
CA VAL A 117 -4.60 -7.41 -1.74
C VAL A 117 -3.25 -7.50 -2.46
N VAL A 118 -2.25 -8.18 -1.87
CA VAL A 118 -0.93 -8.40 -2.52
C VAL A 118 -1.08 -9.09 -3.87
N GLU A 119 -1.94 -10.10 -3.97
CA GLU A 119 -2.21 -10.82 -5.21
C GLU A 119 -2.82 -9.93 -6.30
N ARG A 120 -3.70 -9.00 -5.92
CA ARG A 120 -4.42 -8.13 -6.88
C ARG A 120 -3.67 -6.86 -7.24
N LYS A 121 -3.00 -6.25 -6.27
CA LYS A 121 -2.31 -4.97 -6.40
C LYS A 121 -0.82 -5.12 -6.08
N PRO A 122 -0.06 -5.93 -6.84
CA PRO A 122 1.35 -6.16 -6.53
C PRO A 122 2.22 -4.90 -6.63
N GLY A 123 1.77 -3.88 -7.38
CA GLY A 123 2.52 -2.63 -7.57
C GLY A 123 2.76 -1.84 -6.28
N ILE A 124 1.73 -1.69 -5.43
CA ILE A 124 1.90 -1.00 -4.15
C ILE A 124 2.86 -1.76 -3.23
N PHE A 125 2.78 -3.09 -3.16
CA PHE A 125 3.70 -3.86 -2.32
C PHE A 125 5.13 -3.89 -2.86
N ARG A 126 5.33 -3.72 -4.17
CA ARG A 126 6.68 -3.44 -4.73
C ARG A 126 7.21 -2.09 -4.26
N LEU A 127 6.38 -1.04 -4.21
CA LEU A 127 6.77 0.25 -3.63
C LEU A 127 7.11 0.14 -2.13
N LEU A 128 6.25 -0.54 -1.36
CA LEU A 128 6.49 -0.75 0.08
C LEU A 128 7.76 -1.55 0.33
N SER A 129 7.99 -2.62 -0.44
CA SER A 129 9.22 -3.42 -0.36
C SER A 129 10.47 -2.59 -0.72
N ARG A 130 10.42 -1.77 -1.77
CA ARG A 130 11.51 -0.82 -2.10
C ARG A 130 11.74 0.18 -0.99
N THR A 131 10.69 0.63 -0.31
CA THR A 131 10.79 1.55 0.83
C THR A 131 11.51 0.88 2.00
N ILE A 132 11.16 -0.37 2.35
CA ILE A 132 11.88 -1.15 3.37
C ILE A 132 13.34 -1.36 2.97
N GLN A 133 13.63 -1.72 1.72
CA GLN A 133 15.01 -1.93 1.26
C GLN A 133 15.84 -0.63 1.25
N ARG A 134 15.20 0.51 1.00
CA ARG A 134 15.84 1.83 1.07
C ARG A 134 16.03 2.30 2.51
N ALA A 135 15.23 1.81 3.46
CA ALA A 135 15.35 2.17 4.87
C ALA A 135 16.79 2.04 5.39
N GLY A 136 17.46 0.91 5.12
CA GLY A 136 18.85 0.68 5.51
C GLY A 136 19.91 1.43 4.67
N ARG A 137 19.52 2.27 3.70
CA ARG A 137 20.43 2.95 2.75
C ARG A 137 20.17 4.45 2.58
N LEU A 138 19.10 4.98 3.17
CA LEU A 138 18.71 6.38 3.01
C LEU A 138 19.76 7.30 3.65
N ARG A 139 20.68 7.79 2.82
CA ARG A 139 21.49 8.97 3.16
C ARG A 139 20.53 10.15 3.27
N SER A 140 20.74 10.99 4.28
CA SER A 140 19.86 12.10 4.68
C SER A 140 19.68 13.23 3.63
N SER A 141 20.15 13.05 2.39
CA SER A 141 20.38 14.12 1.41
C SER A 141 19.28 14.34 0.37
N GLU A 142 18.26 13.47 0.25
CA GLU A 142 17.14 13.75 -0.64
C GLU A 142 16.08 14.59 0.08
N ASP A 143 15.84 15.80 -0.43
CA ASP A 143 14.85 16.73 0.12
C ASP A 143 13.43 16.30 -0.24
N TRP A 144 13.18 15.95 -1.51
CA TRP A 144 11.89 15.48 -2.02
C TRP A 144 11.94 14.00 -2.42
N THR A 145 10.85 13.26 -2.21
CA THR A 145 10.77 11.84 -2.57
C THR A 145 9.69 11.63 -3.63
N LEU A 146 10.05 10.87 -4.67
CA LEU A 146 9.15 10.36 -5.70
C LEU A 146 9.55 8.92 -5.99
N ASP A 147 8.62 7.99 -5.86
CA ASP A 147 8.73 6.63 -6.36
C ASP A 147 7.36 6.22 -6.92
N ALA A 148 7.35 5.59 -8.08
CA ALA A 148 6.13 5.14 -8.70
C ALA A 148 6.31 3.72 -9.24
N ASP A 149 5.21 2.98 -9.30
CA ASP A 149 5.15 1.63 -9.84
C ASP A 149 3.95 1.50 -10.76
N LEU A 150 4.23 1.02 -11.96
CA LEU A 150 3.26 0.64 -12.96
C LEU A 150 3.58 -0.82 -13.33
N PRO A 151 2.60 -1.75 -13.24
CA PRO A 151 2.80 -3.10 -13.70
C PRO A 151 3.36 -3.12 -15.13
N PRO A 152 4.37 -3.96 -15.42
CA PRO A 152 4.99 -4.00 -16.75
C PRO A 152 4.03 -4.50 -17.83
N ARG A 153 2.88 -5.06 -17.44
CA ARG A 153 1.83 -5.58 -18.31
C ARG A 153 0.48 -5.03 -17.86
N ALA A 154 -0.21 -4.33 -18.74
CA ALA A 154 -1.60 -3.90 -18.57
C ALA A 154 -2.51 -5.01 -19.08
N THR A 155 -3.34 -5.58 -18.20
CA THR A 155 -4.23 -6.70 -18.56
C THR A 155 -5.52 -6.12 -19.10
N HIS A 156 -5.97 -6.56 -20.29
CA HIS A 156 -7.16 -5.99 -20.95
C HIS A 156 -7.07 -4.47 -21.18
N GLY A 157 -5.85 -3.93 -21.31
CA GLY A 157 -5.64 -2.50 -21.45
C GLY A 157 -5.85 -1.71 -20.16
N GLU A 158 -6.03 -2.36 -19.00
CA GLU A 158 -6.15 -1.71 -17.70
C GLU A 158 -4.92 -1.96 -16.82
N SER A 159 -4.57 -0.98 -16.00
CA SER A 159 -3.50 -1.09 -15.01
C SER A 159 -3.72 -0.14 -13.84
N ASP A 160 -2.93 -0.31 -12.78
CA ASP A 160 -2.92 0.56 -11.62
C ASP A 160 -1.55 1.23 -11.52
N LEU A 161 -1.53 2.56 -11.61
CA LEU A 161 -0.36 3.36 -11.26
C LEU A 161 -0.40 3.64 -9.75
N PHE A 162 0.67 3.28 -9.06
CA PHE A 162 0.88 3.68 -7.67
C PHE A 162 2.00 4.71 -7.60
N VAL A 163 1.79 5.79 -6.84
CA VAL A 163 2.78 6.86 -6.66
C VAL A 163 2.96 7.14 -5.17
N LEU A 164 4.19 7.04 -4.69
CA LEU A 164 4.60 7.52 -3.38
C LEU A 164 5.34 8.85 -3.55
N ALA A 165 4.84 9.90 -2.91
CA ALA A 165 5.42 11.22 -3.00
C ALA A 165 5.48 11.93 -1.65
N SER A 166 6.62 12.56 -1.36
CA SER A 166 6.85 13.29 -0.11
C SER A 166 7.43 14.68 -0.40
N PRO A 167 6.97 15.73 0.30
CA PRO A 167 7.51 17.06 0.16
C PRO A 167 8.93 17.16 0.74
N GLY A 168 9.61 18.24 0.36
CA GLY A 168 10.85 18.73 0.98
C GLY A 168 10.83 18.63 2.50
N LYS A 169 11.95 18.30 3.16
CA LYS A 169 12.04 18.37 4.64
C LYS A 169 11.72 19.76 5.17
N SER A 170 12.00 20.80 4.41
CA SER A 170 11.68 22.19 4.73
C SER A 170 10.31 22.66 4.22
N SER A 171 9.63 21.90 3.36
CA SER A 171 8.34 22.29 2.81
C SER A 171 7.18 21.71 3.62
N ALA A 172 6.29 22.61 4.05
CA ALA A 172 4.97 22.28 4.60
C ALA A 172 3.85 22.77 3.65
N ALA A 173 4.19 23.16 2.43
CA ALA A 173 3.24 23.66 1.46
C ALA A 173 2.56 22.49 0.72
N PRO A 174 1.35 22.72 0.17
CA PRO A 174 0.78 21.82 -0.81
C PRO A 174 1.74 21.66 -2.01
N PHE A 175 1.74 20.48 -2.60
CA PHE A 175 2.55 20.15 -3.78
C PHE A 175 1.72 19.37 -4.79
N GLU A 176 2.23 19.16 -5.99
CA GLU A 176 1.44 18.59 -7.09
C GLU A 176 2.12 17.37 -7.71
N ILE A 177 1.30 16.41 -8.13
CA ILE A 177 1.69 15.29 -8.99
C ILE A 177 1.05 15.50 -10.35
N ASP A 178 1.87 15.60 -11.38
CA ASP A 178 1.45 15.68 -12.77
C ASP A 178 1.74 14.36 -13.47
N ILE A 179 0.74 13.80 -14.12
CA ILE A 179 0.77 12.49 -14.76
C ILE A 179 0.44 12.68 -16.22
N ILE A 180 1.31 12.16 -17.08
CA ILE A 180 1.16 12.23 -18.54
C ILE A 180 1.22 10.82 -19.09
N THR A 181 0.14 10.40 -19.76
CA THR A 181 -0.05 9.05 -20.27
C THR A 181 -0.09 9.06 -21.78
N VAL A 182 0.79 8.29 -22.42
CA VAL A 182 0.80 8.19 -23.88
C VAL A 182 -0.33 7.28 -24.36
N GLU A 183 -1.26 7.86 -25.13
CA GLU A 183 -2.43 7.20 -25.73
C GLU A 183 -3.29 6.40 -24.73
N GLY A 184 -3.35 6.86 -23.48
CA GLY A 184 -4.14 6.23 -22.43
C GLY A 184 -4.87 7.27 -21.60
N GLU A 185 -5.73 6.79 -20.71
CA GLU A 185 -6.55 7.55 -19.81
C GLU A 185 -6.08 7.35 -18.36
N PRO A 186 -5.93 8.43 -17.56
CA PRO A 186 -6.06 9.82 -17.99
C PRO A 186 -4.87 10.24 -18.88
N GLU A 187 -5.14 10.96 -19.99
CA GLU A 187 -4.08 11.47 -20.88
C GLU A 187 -3.16 12.45 -20.15
N THR A 188 -3.75 13.34 -19.37
CA THR A 188 -3.04 14.22 -18.44
C THR A 188 -3.88 14.41 -17.18
N GLN A 189 -3.25 14.29 -16.01
CA GLN A 189 -3.90 14.54 -14.73
C GLN A 189 -2.95 15.24 -13.78
N VAL A 190 -3.40 16.37 -13.21
CA VAL A 190 -2.68 17.07 -12.14
C VAL A 190 -3.45 16.88 -10.84
N ILE A 191 -2.78 16.31 -9.85
CA ILE A 191 -3.33 16.03 -8.52
C ILE A 191 -2.63 16.95 -7.52
N ARG A 192 -3.40 17.85 -6.90
CA ARG A 192 -2.91 18.71 -5.83
C ARG A 192 -3.00 18.00 -4.49
N LEU A 193 -1.85 17.82 -3.84
CA LEU A 193 -1.73 17.12 -2.58
C LEU A 193 -1.69 18.10 -1.42
N PRO A 194 -2.46 17.85 -0.34
CA PRO A 194 -2.45 18.70 0.83
C PRO A 194 -1.11 18.60 1.58
N PRO A 195 -0.81 19.55 2.47
CA PRO A 195 0.30 19.42 3.41
C PRO A 195 0.22 18.12 4.20
N ILE A 196 1.36 17.49 4.45
CA ILE A 196 1.43 16.27 5.26
C ILE A 196 1.65 16.66 6.72
N ASP A 197 0.77 16.15 7.59
CA ASP A 197 0.97 16.25 9.03
C ASP A 197 2.14 15.34 9.45
N ARG A 198 3.11 15.91 10.18
CA ARG A 198 4.32 15.21 10.62
C ARG A 198 4.22 14.70 12.05
N VAL A 199 3.00 14.57 12.57
CA VAL A 199 2.73 13.96 13.87
C VAL A 199 3.23 12.52 13.88
N GLU A 200 4.09 12.24 14.85
CA GLU A 200 4.55 10.90 15.14
C GLU A 200 3.39 10.08 15.72
N ARG A 201 3.09 8.95 15.09
CA ARG A 201 1.96 8.10 15.47
C ARG A 201 2.42 7.03 16.48
N PRO A 202 1.62 6.70 17.52
CA PRO A 202 1.93 5.62 18.43
C PRO A 202 2.17 4.30 17.69
N GLY A 203 3.09 3.46 18.18
CA GLY A 203 3.42 2.21 17.49
C GLY A 203 4.34 2.37 16.27
N ARG A 204 4.72 3.60 15.86
CA ARG A 204 5.51 3.83 14.63
C ARG A 204 6.97 4.17 14.84
N ALA A 205 7.32 4.74 15.99
CA ALA A 205 8.67 5.18 16.30
C ALA A 205 9.40 4.24 17.28
N GLU A 206 8.73 3.19 17.75
CA GLU A 206 9.33 2.15 18.56
C GLU A 206 9.42 0.85 17.76
N GLY A 207 10.51 0.09 17.91
CA GLY A 207 10.72 -1.17 17.19
C GLY A 207 12.10 -1.21 16.53
N SER A 208 12.29 -2.13 15.61
CA SER A 208 13.49 -2.20 14.76
C SER A 208 13.70 -0.92 13.93
N GLU A 209 14.94 -0.68 13.50
CA GLU A 209 15.28 0.46 12.64
C GLU A 209 14.52 0.43 11.31
N ASP A 210 14.38 -0.76 10.71
CA ASP A 210 13.61 -0.98 9.48
C ASP A 210 12.13 -0.57 9.67
N TRP A 211 11.52 -0.92 10.81
CA TRP A 211 10.15 -0.53 11.16
C TRP A 211 10.01 1.00 11.29
N GLN A 212 10.88 1.62 12.08
CA GLN A 212 10.82 3.06 12.32
C GLN A 212 10.99 3.86 11.02
N MET A 213 11.97 3.48 10.20
CA MET A 213 12.27 4.16 8.95
C MET A 213 11.17 3.97 7.91
N PHE A 214 10.64 2.75 7.76
CA PHE A 214 9.50 2.50 6.89
C PHE A 214 8.30 3.37 7.26
N ASN A 215 7.92 3.39 8.55
CA ASN A 215 6.79 4.19 8.98
C ASN A 215 7.06 5.69 8.83
N SER A 216 8.27 6.15 9.11
CA SER A 216 8.68 7.55 8.88
C SER A 216 8.54 7.95 7.41
N VAL A 217 8.90 7.08 6.46
CA VAL A 217 8.71 7.37 5.03
C VAL A 217 7.23 7.37 4.67
N ILE A 218 6.48 6.30 5.01
CA ILE A 218 5.07 6.19 4.62
C ILE A 218 4.22 7.29 5.27
N ASP A 219 4.40 7.57 6.56
CA ASP A 219 3.63 8.60 7.27
C ASP A 219 3.97 10.02 6.81
N ARG A 220 5.12 10.23 6.17
CA ARG A 220 5.54 11.51 5.58
C ARG A 220 5.33 11.56 4.08
N SER A 221 4.55 10.64 3.52
CA SER A 221 4.25 10.56 2.10
C SER A 221 2.75 10.53 1.85
N HIS A 222 2.35 11.06 0.70
CA HIS A 222 1.09 10.67 0.09
C HIS A 222 1.34 9.44 -0.78
N VAL A 223 0.43 8.48 -0.70
CA VAL A 223 0.41 7.32 -1.59
C VAL A 223 -0.84 7.40 -2.43
N LEU A 224 -0.63 7.48 -3.74
CA LEU A 224 -1.69 7.57 -4.73
C LEU A 224 -1.93 6.22 -5.38
N TRP A 225 -3.20 5.91 -5.59
CA TRP A 225 -3.66 4.82 -6.43
C TRP A 225 -4.47 5.42 -7.57
N ILE A 226 -4.06 5.13 -8.81
CA ILE A 226 -4.61 5.75 -10.00
C ILE A 226 -4.88 4.66 -11.03
N GLY A 227 -6.13 4.54 -11.46
CA GLY A 227 -6.51 3.66 -12.55
C GLY A 227 -6.01 4.19 -13.89
N MET A 228 -5.41 3.33 -14.69
CA MET A 228 -4.90 3.63 -16.01
C MET A 228 -5.59 2.74 -17.04
N ALA A 229 -5.99 3.30 -18.18
CA ALA A 229 -6.63 2.54 -19.25
C ALA A 229 -6.05 2.90 -20.63
N TRP A 230 -6.00 1.95 -21.55
CA TRP A 230 -5.58 2.16 -22.94
C TRP A 230 -6.61 1.55 -23.90
N ASN A 231 -6.90 2.28 -24.98
CA ASN A 231 -7.96 1.94 -25.95
C ASN A 231 -7.52 1.00 -27.09
N LYS A 232 -6.23 0.72 -27.22
CA LYS A 232 -5.66 -0.11 -28.29
C LYS A 232 -5.13 -1.40 -27.69
N SER A 233 -5.39 -2.54 -28.33
CA SER A 233 -4.63 -3.76 -28.09
C SER A 233 -3.32 -3.73 -28.90
N GLY A 234 -2.23 -4.26 -28.35
CA GLY A 234 -0.94 -4.28 -29.04
C GLY A 234 0.26 -4.43 -28.10
N HIS A 235 1.32 -5.06 -28.60
CA HIS A 235 2.55 -5.31 -27.85
C HIS A 235 3.49 -4.09 -27.78
N GLU A 236 3.04 -2.92 -28.22
CA GLU A 236 3.82 -1.69 -28.15
C GLU A 236 3.85 -1.14 -26.71
N GLY A 237 5.02 -0.67 -26.31
CA GLY A 237 5.21 -0.08 -24.99
C GLY A 237 4.47 1.24 -24.84
N ARG A 238 3.72 1.39 -23.76
CA ARG A 238 3.08 2.63 -23.32
C ARG A 238 3.89 3.25 -22.20
N SER A 239 4.22 4.52 -22.32
CA SER A 239 4.88 5.27 -21.25
C SER A 239 3.89 6.07 -20.42
N VAL A 240 4.16 6.10 -19.12
CA VAL A 240 3.52 6.98 -18.15
C VAL A 240 4.62 7.80 -17.48
N GLN A 241 4.54 9.11 -17.59
CA GLN A 241 5.45 10.02 -16.92
C GLN A 241 4.76 10.57 -15.67
N VAL A 242 5.47 10.52 -14.54
CA VAL A 242 5.03 11.05 -13.26
C VAL A 242 6.01 12.15 -12.85
N ASN A 243 5.50 13.36 -12.67
CA ASN A 243 6.24 14.53 -12.28
C ASN A 243 5.81 14.97 -10.88
N LEU A 244 6.78 15.23 -10.01
CA LEU A 244 6.56 15.87 -8.72
C LEU A 244 6.89 17.36 -8.86
N LEU A 245 5.90 18.21 -8.62
CA LEU A 245 6.00 19.66 -8.73
C LEU A 245 5.98 20.27 -7.33
N SER A 246 6.88 21.23 -7.07
CA SER A 246 6.87 22.00 -5.81
C SER A 246 5.73 23.01 -5.76
N GLU A 247 5.58 23.73 -4.65
CA GLU A 247 4.54 24.76 -4.48
C GLU A 247 4.55 25.89 -5.54
N ASN A 248 5.65 26.05 -6.30
CA ASN A 248 5.79 27.04 -7.37
C ASN A 248 5.62 26.42 -8.77
N SER A 249 4.97 25.26 -8.87
CA SER A 249 4.76 24.49 -10.11
C SER A 249 6.05 24.16 -10.88
N ARG A 250 7.18 24.04 -10.17
CA ARG A 250 8.46 23.61 -10.75
C ARG A 250 8.62 22.11 -10.55
N THR A 251 8.87 21.36 -11.62
CA THR A 251 9.25 19.95 -11.53
C THR A 251 10.52 19.80 -10.70
N VAL A 252 10.42 19.11 -9.56
CA VAL A 252 11.54 18.78 -8.68
C VAL A 252 12.03 17.34 -8.87
N LYS A 253 11.13 16.43 -9.23
CA LYS A 253 11.46 15.05 -9.62
C LYS A 253 10.56 14.59 -10.77
N SER A 254 11.05 13.66 -11.56
CA SER A 254 10.30 13.03 -12.66
C SER A 254 10.72 11.57 -12.81
N GLN A 255 9.76 10.72 -13.13
CA GLN A 255 9.96 9.30 -13.38
C GLN A 255 9.14 8.88 -14.59
N VAL A 256 9.74 8.09 -15.49
CA VAL A 256 9.04 7.50 -16.64
C VAL A 256 8.94 6.00 -16.42
N LEU A 257 7.72 5.49 -16.50
CA LEU A 257 7.37 4.09 -16.36
C LEU A 257 6.87 3.56 -17.70
N TRP A 258 7.00 2.25 -17.90
CA TRP A 258 6.61 1.59 -19.13
C TRP A 258 5.75 0.37 -18.84
N THR A 259 4.73 0.15 -19.66
CA THR A 259 3.91 -1.05 -19.65
C THR A 259 3.65 -1.53 -21.08
N ILE A 260 3.39 -2.81 -21.26
CA ILE A 260 2.92 -3.39 -22.53
C ILE A 260 1.49 -3.89 -22.35
N MET A 261 0.67 -3.82 -23.39
CA MET A 261 -0.73 -4.25 -23.30
C MET A 261 -0.81 -5.74 -23.65
N GLU A 262 -1.42 -6.53 -22.77
CA GLU A 262 -1.67 -7.95 -23.04
C GLU A 262 -3.15 -8.20 -23.35
N ASP A 263 -3.39 -8.80 -24.52
CA ASP A 263 -4.70 -9.33 -24.89
C ASP A 263 -4.98 -10.54 -23.98
N GLY A 264 -6.02 -10.46 -23.15
CA GLY A 264 -6.27 -11.39 -22.04
C GLY A 264 -6.63 -12.83 -22.40
N ASP A 265 -6.33 -13.29 -23.62
CA ASP A 265 -6.49 -14.69 -24.04
C ASP A 265 -5.30 -15.58 -23.62
N GLY A 266 -4.24 -14.99 -23.05
CA GLY A 266 -3.03 -15.68 -22.60
C GLY A 266 -2.95 -15.93 -21.10
N LEU A 267 -3.61 -17.00 -20.61
CA LEU A 267 -3.23 -17.72 -19.38
C LEU A 267 -3.05 -16.87 -18.10
N LEU A 268 -4.16 -16.36 -17.55
CA LEU A 268 -4.28 -15.68 -16.23
C LEU A 268 -3.51 -16.37 -15.07
N VAL A 269 -3.27 -17.68 -15.16
CA VAL A 269 -2.55 -18.47 -14.14
C VAL A 269 -1.03 -18.20 -14.14
N SER A 270 -0.44 -17.80 -15.28
CA SER A 270 1.02 -17.67 -15.41
C SER A 270 1.56 -16.31 -14.93
N THR A 271 0.80 -15.23 -15.17
CA THR A 271 1.19 -13.85 -14.82
C THR A 271 1.04 -13.57 -13.33
N VAL A 272 -0.02 -14.08 -12.70
CA VAL A 272 -0.20 -14.04 -11.23
C VAL A 272 0.91 -14.84 -10.55
N ARG A 273 1.22 -16.07 -11.01
CA ARG A 273 2.32 -16.88 -10.46
C ARG A 273 3.69 -16.23 -10.63
N ARG A 274 3.95 -15.51 -11.73
CA ARG A 274 5.24 -14.82 -11.96
C ARG A 274 5.37 -13.55 -11.11
N SER A 275 4.33 -12.74 -11.03
CA SER A 275 4.29 -11.54 -10.19
C SER A 275 4.36 -11.90 -8.70
N LEU A 276 3.66 -12.96 -8.29
CA LEU A 276 3.81 -13.56 -6.96
C LEU A 276 5.24 -14.05 -6.77
N LYS A 277 5.83 -14.78 -7.72
CA LYS A 277 7.22 -15.23 -7.59
C LYS A 277 8.20 -14.07 -7.53
N GLU A 278 7.96 -12.94 -8.18
CA GLU A 278 8.81 -11.75 -8.09
C GLU A 278 8.65 -11.02 -6.75
N VAL A 279 7.42 -10.78 -6.28
CA VAL A 279 7.14 -10.19 -4.96
C VAL A 279 7.63 -11.12 -3.84
N TYR A 280 7.26 -12.40 -3.87
CA TYR A 280 7.79 -13.42 -2.97
C TYR A 280 9.30 -13.59 -3.13
N SER A 281 9.91 -13.45 -4.30
CA SER A 281 11.39 -13.48 -4.43
C SER A 281 12.05 -12.22 -3.90
N MET A 282 11.38 -11.06 -3.93
CA MET A 282 11.88 -9.84 -3.30
C MET A 282 11.76 -9.92 -1.77
N ILE A 283 10.70 -10.55 -1.28
CA ILE A 283 10.51 -10.89 0.14
C ILE A 283 11.55 -11.94 0.57
N THR A 284 11.64 -13.08 -0.14
CA THR A 284 12.55 -14.20 0.19
C THR A 284 14.03 -13.97 -0.20
N ARG A 285 14.38 -13.03 -1.09
CA ARG A 285 15.79 -12.60 -1.27
C ARG A 285 16.33 -11.86 -0.04
N SER A 286 15.49 -11.53 0.93
CA SER A 286 15.91 -11.12 2.27
C SER A 286 16.45 -12.30 3.13
N ILE A 287 16.40 -13.55 2.64
CA ILE A 287 16.81 -14.78 3.36
C ILE A 287 18.24 -15.23 2.99
N ILE A 288 18.83 -14.71 1.90
CA ILE A 288 20.20 -15.08 1.49
C ILE A 288 21.03 -13.81 1.27
N ARG A 289 21.34 -13.12 2.36
CA ARG A 289 22.58 -12.36 2.53
C ARG A 289 22.82 -12.03 4.00
#